data_AF-A0A4U6LDT1-F1
#
_entry.id   AF-A0A4U6LDT1-F1
#
_cell.length_a   1.000
_cell.length_b   1.000
_cell.length_c   1.000
_cell.angle_alpha   90.00
_cell.angle_beta   90.00
_cell.angle_gamma   90.00
#
_symmetry.space_group_name_H-M   'P 1'
#
loop_
_entity.id
_entity.type
_entity.pdbx_description
1 polymer ?
#
loop_
_entity_poly.entity_id
_entity_poly.type
_entity_poly.pdbx_seq_one_letter_code
_entity_poly.pdbx_strand_id
1 'polypeptide(L)'
;PDPAQIRLINETYRGDIAELVVSPEQSTQLMAKIVLPTGIGGFTVREVGLMTDAGELYAVANCPSIDKPVGGVSVNMQFRLAVSDTSNITLNVATGDGLFLRIDQNLKEIKARGAEAQKTSRESIGVLDGTTQQKGLVQLNSAVNNTSETQASTPAAVKIAMDNANARLAKDRNGGDIPNVALFLQNLG
;
A
#
# COMPACT_ATOMS: atom_id res chain seq x y z
N PRO A 1 -31.24 11.41 -26.56
CA PRO A 1 -30.21 12.38 -26.12
C PRO A 1 -30.15 13.56 -27.10
N ASP A 2 -30.36 14.77 -26.58
CA ASP A 2 -30.19 16.01 -27.36
C ASP A 2 -28.72 16.46 -27.23
N PRO A 3 -27.96 16.57 -28.33
CA PRO A 3 -26.56 17.02 -28.29
C PRO A 3 -26.38 18.45 -27.75
N ALA A 4 -27.43 19.28 -27.79
CA ALA A 4 -27.40 20.64 -27.24
C ALA A 4 -27.65 20.68 -25.72
N GLN A 5 -27.91 19.53 -25.10
CA GLN A 5 -28.16 19.44 -23.67
C GLN A 5 -26.86 19.66 -22.89
N ILE A 6 -26.74 20.83 -22.26
CA ILE A 6 -25.59 21.21 -21.43
C ILE A 6 -25.76 20.88 -19.94
N ARG A 7 -26.96 20.46 -19.52
CA ARG A 7 -27.34 20.12 -18.13
C ARG A 7 -28.42 19.06 -18.11
N LEU A 8 -28.50 18.27 -17.04
CA LEU A 8 -29.65 17.39 -16.80
C LEU A 8 -30.92 18.23 -16.59
N ILE A 9 -32.06 17.72 -17.06
CA ILE A 9 -33.36 18.40 -16.99
C ILE A 9 -33.81 18.52 -15.53
N ASN A 10 -33.56 17.49 -14.72
CA ASN A 10 -33.85 17.49 -13.29
C ASN A 10 -32.77 16.76 -12.48
N GLU A 11 -31.61 17.42 -12.30
CA GLU A 11 -30.53 16.90 -11.48
C GLU A 11 -30.96 16.79 -10.00
N THR A 12 -31.08 15.56 -9.51
CA THR A 12 -31.48 15.26 -8.13
C THR A 12 -30.33 14.76 -7.26
N TYR A 13 -29.27 14.24 -7.88
CA TYR A 13 -28.09 13.74 -7.19
C TYR A 13 -26.84 13.94 -8.03
N ARG A 14 -25.75 14.30 -7.36
CA ARG A 14 -24.40 14.40 -7.89
C ARG A 14 -23.45 13.68 -6.95
N GLY A 15 -22.55 12.89 -7.52
CA GLY A 15 -21.51 12.20 -6.78
C GLY A 15 -20.37 11.79 -7.70
N ASP A 16 -19.27 11.36 -7.09
CA ASP A 16 -18.09 10.91 -7.82
C ASP A 16 -18.32 9.55 -8.50
N ILE A 17 -17.53 9.27 -9.54
CA ILE A 17 -17.53 7.98 -10.21
C ILE A 17 -16.91 6.94 -9.25
N ALA A 18 -17.73 6.00 -8.80
CA ALA A 18 -17.29 4.96 -7.87
C ALA A 18 -16.38 3.91 -8.53
N GLU A 19 -16.60 3.62 -9.81
CA GLU A 19 -15.84 2.63 -10.56
C GLU A 19 -15.92 2.94 -12.07
N LEU A 20 -14.80 2.86 -12.79
CA LEU A 20 -14.75 2.95 -14.24
C LEU A 20 -13.92 1.78 -14.76
N VAL A 21 -14.52 0.94 -15.60
CA VAL A 21 -13.85 -0.21 -16.21
C VAL A 21 -14.05 -0.22 -17.72
N VAL A 22 -13.07 -0.72 -18.46
CA VAL A 22 -13.28 -1.10 -19.86
C VAL A 22 -14.13 -2.37 -19.86
N SER A 23 -15.15 -2.42 -20.70
CA SER A 23 -16.02 -3.57 -20.81
C SER A 23 -15.20 -4.80 -21.22
N PRO A 24 -15.29 -5.92 -20.48
CA PRO A 24 -14.57 -7.14 -20.85
C PRO A 24 -15.09 -7.74 -22.17
N GLU A 25 -16.31 -7.37 -22.57
CA GLU A 25 -16.94 -7.83 -23.81
C GLU A 25 -16.60 -6.93 -25.01
N GLN A 26 -16.25 -5.65 -24.76
CA GLN A 26 -16.01 -4.64 -25.81
C GLN A 26 -14.92 -3.66 -25.35
N SER A 27 -13.73 -3.75 -25.95
CA SER A 27 -12.59 -2.88 -25.63
C SER A 27 -12.82 -1.39 -25.91
N THR A 28 -13.81 -1.05 -26.75
CA THR A 28 -14.20 0.33 -27.08
C THR A 28 -15.36 0.85 -26.22
N GLN A 29 -15.76 0.11 -25.19
CA GLN A 29 -16.83 0.50 -24.28
C GLN A 29 -16.29 0.71 -22.87
N LEU A 30 -16.50 1.90 -22.32
CA LEU A 30 -16.25 2.21 -20.93
C LEU A 30 -17.53 2.07 -20.12
N MET A 31 -17.41 1.57 -18.90
CA MET A 31 -18.50 1.35 -17.95
C MET A 31 -18.23 2.18 -16.70
N ALA A 32 -18.85 3.35 -16.60
CA ALA A 32 -18.78 4.20 -15.42
C ALA A 32 -19.91 3.84 -14.45
N LYS A 33 -19.61 3.73 -13.16
CA LYS A 33 -20.57 3.38 -12.12
C LYS A 33 -20.65 4.49 -11.10
N ILE A 34 -21.87 4.84 -10.73
CA ILE A 34 -22.17 5.73 -9.62
C ILE A 34 -23.00 4.98 -8.59
N VAL A 35 -22.74 5.25 -7.32
CA VAL A 35 -23.48 4.67 -6.19
C VAL A 35 -24.33 5.76 -5.57
N LEU A 36 -25.64 5.52 -5.49
CA LEU A 36 -26.58 6.38 -4.79
C LEU A 36 -26.68 5.88 -3.33
N PRO A 37 -26.19 6.66 -2.34
CA PRO A 37 -26.16 6.23 -0.95
C PRO A 37 -27.57 6.07 -0.37
N THR A 38 -27.68 5.29 0.71
CA THR A 38 -28.95 4.96 1.36
C THR A 38 -29.67 6.16 1.97
N GLY A 39 -28.95 7.24 2.30
CA GLY A 39 -29.47 8.48 2.86
C GLY A 39 -30.10 9.45 1.84
N ILE A 40 -29.92 9.20 0.54
CA ILE A 40 -30.43 10.06 -0.54
C ILE A 40 -31.49 9.27 -1.34
N GLY A 41 -32.69 9.82 -1.48
CA GLY A 41 -33.80 9.18 -2.19
C GLY A 41 -35.05 10.04 -2.23
N GLY A 42 -36.18 9.46 -2.60
CA GLY A 42 -37.45 10.17 -2.80
C GLY A 42 -37.64 10.70 -4.21
N PHE A 43 -36.91 10.17 -5.18
CA PHE A 43 -36.98 10.57 -6.59
C PHE A 43 -36.93 9.35 -7.51
N THR A 44 -37.40 9.55 -8.73
CA THR A 44 -37.28 8.57 -9.81
C THR A 44 -36.14 8.98 -10.72
N VAL A 45 -35.19 8.08 -10.94
CA VAL A 45 -34.13 8.30 -11.92
C VAL A 45 -34.68 7.99 -13.31
N ARG A 46 -34.46 8.92 -14.24
CA ARG A 46 -34.78 8.75 -15.66
C ARG A 46 -33.61 9.13 -16.57
N GLU A 47 -32.69 9.96 -16.10
CA GLU A 47 -31.50 10.37 -16.84
C GLU A 47 -30.25 10.26 -15.96
N VAL A 48 -29.12 9.99 -16.61
CA VAL A 48 -27.79 9.94 -15.98
C VAL A 48 -26.83 10.70 -16.88
N GLY A 49 -26.02 11.57 -16.28
CA GLY A 49 -25.00 12.35 -16.98
C GLY A 49 -23.59 12.02 -16.48
N LEU A 50 -22.61 12.08 -17.39
CA LEU A 50 -21.19 12.13 -17.03
C LEU A 50 -20.69 13.57 -17.20
N MET A 51 -19.99 14.07 -16.20
CA MET A 51 -19.45 15.44 -16.19
C MET A 51 -17.93 15.43 -16.36
N THR A 52 -17.39 16.47 -16.98
CA THR A 52 -15.96 16.79 -16.92
C THR A 52 -15.60 17.45 -15.58
N ASP A 53 -14.31 17.56 -15.29
CA ASP A 53 -13.77 18.30 -14.12
C ASP A 53 -14.05 19.81 -14.20
N ALA A 54 -14.16 20.36 -15.41
CA ALA A 54 -14.64 21.72 -15.67
C ALA A 54 -16.15 21.90 -15.38
N GLY A 55 -16.86 20.83 -15.01
CA GLY A 55 -18.29 20.86 -14.68
C GLY A 55 -19.21 20.83 -15.90
N GLU A 56 -18.69 20.45 -17.08
CA GLU A 56 -19.44 20.39 -18.34
C GLU A 56 -20.06 19.00 -18.53
N LEU A 57 -21.33 18.94 -18.96
CA LEU A 57 -21.99 17.67 -19.27
C LEU A 57 -21.37 17.05 -20.51
N TYR A 58 -20.58 15.99 -20.32
CA TYR A 58 -19.87 15.30 -21.39
C TYR A 58 -20.76 14.30 -22.14
N ALA A 59 -21.59 13.58 -21.40
CA ALA A 59 -22.49 12.59 -21.99
C ALA A 59 -23.78 12.47 -21.19
N VAL A 60 -24.89 12.19 -21.88
CA VAL A 60 -26.20 11.94 -21.26
C VAL A 60 -26.78 10.63 -21.76
N ALA A 61 -27.28 9.82 -20.83
CA ALA A 61 -28.01 8.60 -21.11
C ALA A 61 -29.40 8.65 -20.47
N ASN A 62 -30.35 8.10 -21.20
CA ASN A 62 -31.70 7.87 -20.71
C ASN A 62 -31.79 6.46 -20.13
N CYS A 63 -32.49 6.28 -19.01
CA CYS A 63 -32.72 4.99 -18.38
C CYS A 63 -34.23 4.78 -18.13
N PRO A 64 -34.71 3.54 -18.05
CA PRO A 64 -36.08 3.28 -17.60
C PRO A 64 -36.30 3.90 -16.21
N SER A 65 -37.57 4.17 -15.87
CA SER A 65 -37.89 4.82 -14.59
C SER A 65 -37.50 3.91 -13.42
N ILE A 66 -36.50 4.33 -12.64
CA ILE A 66 -36.00 3.61 -11.48
C ILE A 66 -36.36 4.40 -10.23
N ASP A 67 -37.23 3.85 -9.40
CA ASP A 67 -37.60 4.48 -8.14
C ASP A 67 -36.49 4.31 -7.10
N LYS A 68 -35.97 5.43 -6.61
CA LYS A 68 -35.05 5.47 -5.47
C LYS A 68 -35.83 5.86 -4.22
N PRO A 69 -36.31 4.91 -3.39
CA PRO A 69 -36.98 5.25 -2.14
C PRO A 69 -36.02 5.90 -1.14
N VAL A 70 -36.59 6.67 -0.20
CA VAL A 70 -35.86 7.20 0.96
C VAL A 70 -35.58 6.06 1.93
N GLY A 71 -34.32 5.86 2.30
CA GLY A 71 -33.91 4.92 3.35
C GLY A 71 -33.55 3.51 2.87
N GLY A 72 -32.34 3.05 3.23
CA GLY A 72 -31.96 1.63 3.30
C GLY A 72 -31.47 0.95 2.02
N VAL A 73 -31.83 1.43 0.82
CA VAL A 73 -31.41 0.80 -0.44
C VAL A 73 -30.35 1.63 -1.15
N SER A 74 -29.18 1.01 -1.41
CA SER A 74 -28.16 1.56 -2.30
C SER A 74 -28.50 1.15 -3.73
N VAL A 75 -28.52 2.11 -4.66
CA VAL A 75 -28.74 1.84 -6.08
C VAL A 75 -27.44 2.07 -6.82
N ASN A 76 -26.98 1.04 -7.52
CA ASN A 76 -25.81 1.13 -8.39
C ASN A 76 -26.31 1.38 -9.82
N MET A 77 -25.85 2.47 -10.43
CA MET A 77 -26.15 2.75 -11.83
C MET A 77 -24.88 2.67 -12.66
N GLN A 78 -25.00 2.06 -13.82
CA GLN A 78 -23.89 1.86 -14.75
C GLN A 78 -24.18 2.57 -16.06
N PHE A 79 -23.30 3.50 -16.41
CA PHE A 79 -23.29 4.24 -17.66
C PHE A 79 -22.30 3.56 -18.62
N ARG A 80 -22.79 3.13 -19.79
CA ARG A 80 -21.94 2.56 -20.85
C ARG A 80 -21.66 3.64 -21.89
N LEU A 81 -20.39 4.02 -22.05
CA LEU A 81 -19.93 4.99 -23.03
C LEU A 81 -19.13 4.27 -24.11
N ALA A 82 -19.56 4.37 -25.37
CA ALA A 82 -18.74 3.93 -26.50
C ALA A 82 -17.72 5.02 -26.85
N VAL A 83 -16.45 4.65 -26.97
CA VAL A 83 -15.34 5.56 -27.24
C VAL A 83 -14.52 5.04 -28.42
N SER A 84 -13.98 5.95 -29.23
CA SER A 84 -13.16 5.58 -30.40
C SER A 84 -11.82 4.98 -30.00
N ASP A 85 -11.27 5.41 -28.85
CA ASP A 85 -10.07 4.85 -28.24
C ASP A 85 -10.13 5.08 -26.72
N THR A 86 -10.01 4.01 -25.94
CA THR A 86 -9.96 4.10 -24.48
C THR A 86 -8.67 4.73 -23.95
N SER A 87 -7.63 4.80 -24.77
CA SER A 87 -6.30 5.32 -24.39
C SER A 87 -6.28 6.85 -24.20
N ASN A 88 -7.21 7.57 -24.83
CA ASN A 88 -7.31 9.03 -24.76
C ASN A 88 -8.11 9.52 -23.55
N ILE A 89 -8.66 8.62 -22.74
CA ILE A 89 -9.48 8.96 -21.58
C ILE A 89 -8.69 8.63 -20.32
N THR A 90 -8.01 9.64 -19.80
CA THR A 90 -7.31 9.55 -18.51
C THR A 90 -8.30 9.82 -17.39
N LEU A 91 -8.64 8.78 -16.63
CA LEU A 91 -9.43 8.94 -15.42
C LEU A 91 -8.54 9.45 -14.29
N ASN A 92 -8.70 10.72 -13.93
CA ASN A 92 -8.21 11.20 -12.65
C ASN A 92 -9.25 10.77 -11.59
N VAL A 93 -9.09 9.56 -11.04
CA VAL A 93 -9.83 9.18 -9.85
C VAL A 93 -9.32 10.09 -8.74
N ALA A 94 -10.03 11.21 -8.51
CA ALA A 94 -10.03 11.80 -7.19
C ALA A 94 -10.52 10.69 -6.27
N THR A 95 -9.58 10.02 -5.62
CA THR A 95 -9.85 9.04 -4.58
C THR A 95 -10.41 9.83 -3.41
N GLY A 96 -11.66 10.27 -3.54
CA GLY A 96 -12.42 10.87 -2.46
C GLY A 96 -12.66 9.76 -1.46
N ASP A 97 -11.85 9.74 -0.39
CA ASP A 97 -12.02 9.06 0.90
C ASP A 97 -12.61 7.63 0.93
N GLY A 98 -12.62 6.93 -0.21
CA GLY A 98 -12.99 5.54 -0.36
C GLY A 98 -11.79 4.66 -0.10
N LEU A 99 -11.39 4.57 1.17
CA LEU A 99 -10.36 3.68 1.69
C LEU A 99 -10.81 2.21 1.61
N PHE A 100 -11.01 1.69 0.41
CA PHE A 100 -11.21 0.25 0.20
C PHE A 100 -9.85 -0.35 -0.15
N LEU A 101 -9.32 -1.18 0.76
CA LEU A 101 -8.21 -2.06 0.43
C LEU A 101 -8.67 -2.96 -0.73
N ARG A 102 -8.08 -2.76 -1.90
CA ARG A 102 -8.24 -3.67 -3.04
C ARG A 102 -7.66 -5.03 -2.64
N ILE A 103 -8.54 -5.99 -2.33
CA ILE A 103 -8.15 -7.34 -1.85
C ILE A 103 -7.24 -8.04 -2.88
N ASP A 104 -7.42 -7.76 -4.17
CA ASP A 104 -6.60 -8.30 -5.27
C ASP A 104 -5.15 -7.79 -5.27
N GLN A 105 -4.89 -6.62 -4.68
CA GLN A 105 -3.55 -6.01 -4.72
C GLN A 105 -2.61 -6.44 -3.59
N ASN A 106 -3.09 -7.15 -2.57
CA ASN A 106 -2.26 -7.71 -1.49
C ASN A 106 -1.25 -6.71 -0.90
N LEU A 107 -1.64 -5.46 -0.69
CA LEU A 107 -0.81 -4.39 -0.11
C LEU A 107 0.43 -4.02 -0.94
N LYS A 108 0.45 -4.29 -2.26
CA LYS A 108 1.57 -3.92 -3.16
C LYS A 108 1.85 -2.41 -3.15
N GLU A 109 0.84 -1.59 -2.93
CA GLU A 109 0.92 -0.14 -2.78
C GLU A 109 1.78 0.28 -1.59
N ILE A 110 1.75 -0.44 -0.47
CA ILE A 110 2.60 -0.17 0.70
C ILE A 110 4.05 -0.51 0.36
N LYS A 111 4.27 -1.63 -0.34
CA LYS A 111 5.61 -2.02 -0.78
C LYS A 111 6.23 -0.97 -1.70
N ALA A 112 5.48 -0.46 -2.68
CA ALA A 112 5.93 0.54 -3.63
C ALA A 112 6.31 1.88 -2.98
N ARG A 113 5.68 2.22 -1.84
CA ARG A 113 5.98 3.44 -1.07
C ARG A 113 7.27 3.35 -0.23
N GLY A 114 7.94 2.20 -0.21
CA GLY A 114 9.25 2.04 0.42
C GLY A 114 9.21 1.58 1.88
N ALA A 115 10.40 1.58 2.51
CA ALA A 115 10.62 0.95 3.82
C ALA A 115 9.88 1.64 4.97
N GLU A 116 9.82 2.97 4.98
CA GLU A 116 9.10 3.75 6.00
C GLU A 116 7.61 3.44 6.00
N ALA A 117 6.96 3.43 4.83
CA ALA A 117 5.55 3.08 4.71
C ALA A 117 5.27 1.65 5.19
N GLN A 118 6.14 0.70 4.87
CA GLN A 118 6.04 -0.67 5.39
C GLN A 118 6.19 -0.70 6.91
N LYS A 119 7.11 0.09 7.47
CA LYS A 119 7.30 0.20 8.92
C LYS A 119 6.06 0.76 9.61
N THR A 120 5.59 1.94 9.20
CA THR A 120 4.37 2.55 9.76
C THR A 120 3.16 1.62 9.67
N SER A 121 3.05 0.84 8.59
CA SER A 121 1.96 -0.12 8.41
C SER A 121 2.03 -1.28 9.41
N ARG A 122 3.24 -1.80 9.70
CA ARG A 122 3.46 -2.81 10.74
C ARG A 122 3.18 -2.25 12.14
N GLU A 123 3.65 -1.04 12.42
CA GLU A 123 3.47 -0.38 13.72
C GLU A 123 1.98 -0.11 14.02
N SER A 124 1.21 0.28 12.99
CA SER A 124 -0.24 0.48 13.10
C SER A 124 -1.02 -0.75 13.56
N ILE A 125 -0.50 -1.96 13.33
CA ILE A 125 -1.11 -3.22 13.80
C ILE A 125 -0.40 -3.80 15.03
N GLY A 126 0.44 -3.00 15.70
CA GLY A 126 1.16 -3.39 16.91
C GLY A 126 2.40 -4.26 16.66
N VAL A 127 2.86 -4.39 15.41
CA VAL A 127 4.10 -5.09 15.08
C VAL A 127 5.25 -4.08 15.09
N LEU A 128 5.97 -4.05 16.22
CA LEU A 128 7.05 -3.09 16.49
C LEU A 128 8.43 -3.72 16.29
N ASP A 129 9.45 -2.89 16.14
CA ASP A 129 10.85 -3.32 16.18
C ASP A 129 11.26 -3.68 17.62
N GLY A 130 12.11 -4.70 17.74
CA GLY A 130 12.64 -5.19 19.00
C GLY A 130 13.80 -4.31 19.49
N THR A 131 13.82 -4.05 20.79
CA THR A 131 14.90 -3.36 21.49
C THR A 131 15.29 -4.14 22.73
N THR A 132 16.31 -3.68 23.46
CA THR A 132 16.68 -4.26 24.76
C THR A 132 15.59 -4.08 25.84
N GLN A 133 14.63 -3.18 25.61
CA GLN A 133 13.54 -2.88 26.53
C GLN A 133 12.16 -3.30 26.01
N GLN A 134 12.03 -3.60 24.71
CA GLN A 134 10.76 -3.90 24.04
C GLN A 134 10.89 -5.14 23.16
N LYS A 135 9.91 -6.05 23.25
CA LYS A 135 9.82 -7.20 22.34
C LYS A 135 9.36 -6.74 20.95
N GLY A 136 9.94 -7.31 19.89
CA GLY A 136 9.58 -6.97 18.52
C GLY A 136 10.38 -7.70 17.46
N LEU A 137 10.25 -7.27 16.20
CA LEU A 137 11.01 -7.77 15.05
C LEU A 137 12.48 -7.34 15.15
N VAL A 138 13.41 -8.24 14.81
CA VAL A 138 14.84 -7.93 14.76
C VAL A 138 15.43 -8.42 13.44
N GLN A 139 16.40 -7.68 12.91
CA GLN A 139 17.18 -8.12 11.77
C GLN A 139 18.41 -8.90 12.26
N LEU A 140 18.65 -10.09 11.69
CA LEU A 140 19.78 -10.93 12.05
C LEU A 140 21.03 -10.56 11.24
N ASN A 141 22.19 -10.59 11.89
CA ASN A 141 23.49 -10.36 11.26
C ASN A 141 24.54 -11.38 11.76
N SER A 142 25.34 -11.91 10.83
CA SER A 142 26.40 -12.89 11.10
C SER A 142 27.82 -12.30 11.13
N ALA A 143 27.97 -10.99 10.94
CA ALA A 143 29.26 -10.30 11.05
C ALA A 143 29.71 -10.18 12.52
N VAL A 144 31.01 -10.30 12.76
CA VAL A 144 31.62 -10.23 14.11
C VAL A 144 32.27 -8.87 14.43
N ASN A 145 32.18 -7.92 13.50
CA ASN A 145 32.74 -6.56 13.61
C ASN A 145 31.67 -5.47 13.38
N ASN A 146 30.39 -5.85 13.38
CA ASN A 146 29.29 -4.91 13.16
C ASN A 146 29.00 -4.11 14.43
N THR A 147 28.75 -2.81 14.29
CA THR A 147 28.47 -1.89 15.40
C THR A 147 26.99 -1.50 15.51
N SER A 148 26.11 -2.11 14.72
CA SER A 148 24.67 -1.82 14.76
C SER A 148 24.04 -2.25 16.08
N GLU A 149 23.29 -1.34 16.71
CA GLU A 149 22.48 -1.62 17.90
C GLU A 149 21.05 -2.09 17.56
N THR A 150 20.70 -2.13 16.27
CA THR A 150 19.36 -2.51 15.79
C THR A 150 19.31 -3.91 15.20
N GLN A 151 20.40 -4.67 15.29
CA GLN A 151 20.53 -6.00 14.72
C GLN A 151 20.92 -7.01 15.80
N ALA A 152 20.37 -8.22 15.71
CA ALA A 152 20.72 -9.32 16.60
C ALA A 152 21.78 -10.23 15.96
N SER A 153 22.71 -10.73 16.77
CA SER A 153 23.73 -11.67 16.33
C SER A 153 23.14 -13.05 16.04
N THR A 154 23.67 -13.74 15.02
CA THR A 154 23.35 -15.14 14.76
C THR A 154 24.24 -16.10 15.56
N PRO A 155 23.83 -17.37 15.75
CA PRO A 155 24.70 -18.40 16.33
C PRO A 155 26.04 -18.55 15.61
N ALA A 156 26.08 -18.28 14.30
CA ALA A 156 27.31 -18.31 13.51
C ALA A 156 28.31 -17.23 13.95
N ALA A 157 27.85 -15.98 14.13
CA ALA A 157 28.69 -14.90 14.65
C ALA A 157 29.23 -15.22 16.05
N VAL A 158 28.36 -15.73 16.93
CA VAL A 158 28.73 -16.11 18.30
C VAL A 158 29.78 -17.22 18.29
N LYS A 159 29.61 -18.24 17.44
CA LYS A 159 30.58 -19.34 17.30
C LYS A 159 31.94 -18.83 16.83
N ILE A 160 31.99 -17.98 15.81
CA ILE A 160 33.26 -17.43 15.31
C ILE A 160 33.98 -16.64 16.40
N ALA A 161 33.26 -15.79 17.13
CA ALA A 161 33.83 -15.03 18.24
C ALA A 161 34.35 -15.95 19.36
N MET A 162 33.59 -16.99 19.70
CA MET A 162 33.96 -17.96 20.73
C MET A 162 35.18 -18.81 20.32
N ASP A 163 35.24 -19.28 19.07
CA ASP A 163 36.38 -20.03 18.54
C ASP A 163 37.67 -19.19 18.57
N ASN A 164 37.59 -17.91 18.17
CA ASN A 164 38.71 -16.99 18.26
C ASN A 164 39.14 -16.73 19.72
N ALA A 165 38.18 -16.61 20.65
CA ALA A 165 38.49 -16.45 22.08
C ALA A 165 39.20 -17.69 22.65
N ASN A 166 38.70 -18.90 22.34
CA ASN A 166 39.31 -20.16 22.76
C ASN A 166 40.74 -20.32 22.21
N ALA A 167 40.98 -19.92 20.95
CA ALA A 167 42.31 -19.98 20.34
C ALA A 167 43.33 -19.04 21.02
N ARG A 168 42.88 -17.91 21.55
CA ARG A 168 43.73 -16.97 22.31
C ARG A 168 43.98 -17.40 23.75
N LEU A 169 43.06 -18.16 24.35
CA LEU A 169 43.19 -18.68 25.72
C LEU A 169 44.03 -19.97 25.79
N ALA A 170 44.42 -20.54 24.66
CA ALA A 170 45.24 -21.76 24.62
C ALA A 170 46.57 -21.54 25.35
N LYS A 171 46.67 -22.06 26.59
CA LYS A 171 47.82 -21.87 27.51
C LYS A 171 49.15 -22.29 26.88
N ASP A 172 49.12 -23.27 25.98
CA ASP A 172 50.31 -23.76 25.26
C ASP A 172 50.93 -22.71 24.32
N ARG A 173 50.24 -21.59 24.07
CA ARG A 173 50.73 -20.46 23.27
C ARG A 173 51.16 -19.27 24.13
N ASN A 174 50.99 -19.31 25.45
CA ASN A 174 51.40 -18.22 26.34
C ASN A 174 52.92 -18.10 26.33
N GLY A 175 53.43 -16.96 25.82
CA GLY A 175 54.86 -16.69 25.76
C GLY A 175 55.60 -17.34 24.59
N GLY A 176 54.89 -17.99 23.65
CA GLY A 176 55.49 -18.54 22.43
C GLY A 176 56.00 -17.48 21.45
N ASP A 177 55.58 -16.23 21.63
CA ASP A 177 56.03 -15.05 20.92
C ASP A 177 57.25 -14.38 21.58
N ILE A 178 57.71 -14.85 22.74
CA ILE A 178 58.87 -14.31 23.45
C ILE A 178 60.16 -14.82 22.76
N PRO A 179 60.94 -13.95 22.10
CA PRO A 179 62.10 -14.39 21.31
C PRO A 179 63.24 -14.95 22.17
N ASN A 180 63.36 -14.49 23.42
CA ASN A 180 64.32 -14.98 24.40
C ASN A 180 63.66 -15.11 25.76
N VAL A 181 63.10 -16.29 26.02
CA VAL A 181 62.40 -16.61 27.28
C VAL A 181 63.32 -16.44 28.49
N ALA A 182 64.60 -16.78 28.37
CA ALA A 182 65.55 -16.66 29.47
C ALA A 182 65.81 -15.21 29.88
N LEU A 183 66.03 -14.31 28.90
CA LEU A 183 66.19 -12.87 29.17
C LEU A 183 64.89 -12.25 29.70
N PHE A 184 63.73 -12.68 29.19
CA PHE A 184 62.44 -12.25 29.71
C PHE A 184 62.27 -12.59 31.19
N LEU A 185 62.59 -13.83 31.58
CA LEU A 185 62.52 -14.27 32.99
C LEU A 185 63.50 -13.55 33.89
N GLN A 186 64.70 -13.20 33.41
CA GLN A 186 65.68 -12.43 34.18
C GLN A 186 65.25 -10.98 34.45
N ASN A 187 64.37 -10.42 33.61
CA ASN A 187 63.82 -9.07 33.77
C ASN A 187 62.51 -9.03 34.55
N LEU A 188 61.93 -10.20 34.86
CA LEU A 188 60.90 -10.32 35.90
C LEU A 188 61.65 -10.31 37.24
N GLY A 189 61.61 -9.17 37.93
CA GLY A 189 62.27 -8.97 39.21
C GLY A 189 61.91 -9.99 40.28
#